data_AF-A0A922SNZ9-F1
#
_entry.id   AF-A0A922SNZ9-F1
#
_cell.length_a   1.000
_cell.length_b   1.000
_cell.length_c   1.000
_cell.angle_alpha   90.00
_cell.angle_beta   90.00
_cell.angle_gamma   90.00
#
_symmetry.space_group_name_H-M   'P 1'
#
loop_
_entity.id
_entity.type
_entity.pdbx_description
1 polymer ?
#
loop_
_entity_poly.entity_id
_entity_poly.type
_entity_poly.pdbx_seq_one_letter_code
_entity_poly.pdbx_strand_id
1 'polypeptide(L)' 'MIAYLGIMIFLISSVDAHSESIKTEEECKIADLCVHDKVPMCAIDSCGEMRTFIDICDMHEFNCDSKKGNK' A
#
# COMPACT_ATOMS: atom_id res chain seq x y z
N MET A 1 -20.39 -24.89 15.99
CA MET A 1 -18.95 -24.55 16.07
C MET A 1 -18.34 -24.22 14.71
N ILE A 2 -18.48 -25.09 13.70
CA ILE A 2 -17.95 -24.87 12.33
C ILE A 2 -18.56 -23.62 11.65
N ALA A 3 -19.87 -23.39 11.78
CA ALA A 3 -20.51 -22.21 11.20
C ALA A 3 -19.99 -20.87 11.78
N TYR A 4 -19.74 -20.82 13.09
CA TYR A 4 -19.16 -19.65 13.74
C TYR A 4 -17.74 -19.39 13.24
N LEU A 5 -16.91 -20.44 13.10
CA LEU A 5 -15.57 -20.33 12.52
C LEU A 5 -15.62 -19.80 11.08
N GLY A 6 -16.55 -20.28 10.25
CA GLY A 6 -16.73 -19.79 8.89
C GLY A 6 -17.12 -18.32 8.81
N ILE A 7 -18.01 -17.86 9.69
CA ILE A 7 -18.40 -16.43 9.78
C ILE A 7 -17.20 -15.58 10.19
N MET A 8 -16.41 -16.01 11.19
CA MET A 8 -15.24 -15.27 11.62
C MET A 8 -14.19 -15.13 10.51
N ILE A 9 -13.94 -16.20 9.74
CA ILE A 9 -13.01 -16.15 8.60
C ILE A 9 -13.49 -15.16 7.54
N PHE A 10 -14.77 -15.19 7.18
CA PHE A 10 -15.34 -14.27 6.20
C PHE A 10 -15.19 -12.80 6.63
N LEU A 11 -15.48 -12.49 7.89
CA LEU A 11 -15.33 -11.15 8.44
C LEU A 11 -13.87 -10.69 8.38
N ILE A 12 -12.91 -11.53 8.77
CA ILE A 12 -11.47 -11.20 8.71
C ILE A 12 -11.06 -10.88 7.27
N SER A 13 -11.39 -11.74 6.30
CA SER A 13 -11.05 -11.51 4.89
C SER A 13 -11.65 -10.21 4.33
N SER A 14 -12.88 -9.86 4.75
CA SER A 14 -13.50 -8.60 4.33
C SER A 14 -12.80 -7.37 4.91
N VAL A 15 -12.31 -7.45 6.14
CA VAL A 15 -11.58 -6.38 6.81
C VAL A 15 -10.20 -6.20 6.18
N ASP A 16 -9.51 -7.28 5.82
CA ASP A 16 -8.20 -7.21 5.17
C ASP A 16 -8.29 -6.52 3.81
N ALA A 17 -9.26 -6.89 2.97
CA ALA A 17 -9.49 -6.24 1.68
C ALA A 17 -9.81 -4.74 1.82
N HIS A 18 -10.65 -4.38 2.80
CA HIS A 18 -10.99 -2.98 3.07
C HIS A 18 -9.78 -2.19 3.61
N SER A 19 -9.01 -2.78 4.52
CA SER A 19 -7.77 -2.20 5.06
C SER A 19 -6.76 -1.91 3.95
N GLU A 20 -6.62 -2.85 3.02
CA GLU A 20 -5.73 -2.69 1.87
C GLU A 20 -6.17 -1.57 0.92
N SER A 21 -7.49 -1.44 0.68
CA SER A 21 -8.06 -0.34 -0.10
C SER A 21 -7.80 1.02 0.55
N ILE A 22 -8.03 1.16 1.87
CA ILE A 22 -7.79 2.42 2.59
C ILE A 22 -6.33 2.84 2.48
N LYS A 23 -5.40 1.91 2.75
CA LYS A 23 -3.96 2.17 2.67
C LYS A 23 -3.58 2.72 1.29
N THR A 24 -4.15 2.16 0.23
CA THR A 24 -3.85 2.58 -1.15
C THR A 24 -4.33 4.01 -1.44
N GLU A 25 -5.53 4.37 -0.98
CA GLU A 25 -6.02 5.75 -1.13
C GLU A 25 -5.21 6.76 -0.32
N GLU A 26 -4.68 6.35 0.85
CA GLU A 26 -3.79 7.18 1.65
C GLU A 26 -2.45 7.43 0.94
N GLU A 27 -1.81 6.39 0.36
CA GLU A 27 -0.56 6.54 -0.40
C GLU A 27 -0.73 7.55 -1.56
N CYS A 28 -1.83 7.46 -2.31
CA CYS A 28 -2.13 8.40 -3.40
C CYS A 28 -2.33 9.84 -2.92
N LYS A 29 -3.00 10.05 -1.78
CA LYS A 29 -3.19 11.39 -1.20
C LYS A 29 -1.89 11.98 -0.68
N ILE A 30 -1.05 11.14 -0.07
CA ILE A 30 0.27 11.57 0.40
C ILE A 30 1.11 11.97 -0.81
N ALA A 31 1.17 11.15 -1.87
CA ALA A 31 1.91 11.46 -3.09
C ALA A 31 1.49 12.82 -3.70
N ASP A 32 0.19 13.12 -3.78
CA ASP A 32 -0.33 14.37 -4.37
C ASP A 32 -0.01 15.63 -3.54
N LEU A 33 0.07 15.49 -2.21
CA LEU A 33 0.34 16.60 -1.29
C LEU A 33 1.81 16.74 -0.88
N CYS A 34 2.62 15.72 -1.16
CA CYS A 34 4.01 15.64 -0.74
C CYS A 34 4.87 16.63 -1.54
N VAL A 35 5.87 17.21 -0.87
CA VAL A 35 6.80 18.16 -1.50
C VAL A 35 8.13 17.48 -1.72
N HIS A 36 8.54 17.38 -2.98
CA HIS A 36 9.81 16.77 -3.38
C HIS A 36 11.02 17.56 -2.84
N ASP A 37 11.72 16.96 -1.88
CA ASP A 37 12.95 17.49 -1.28
C ASP A 37 14.22 16.89 -1.90
N LYS A 38 14.07 15.87 -2.76
CA LYS A 38 15.15 15.13 -3.42
C LYS A 38 16.16 14.50 -2.46
N VAL A 39 15.73 14.18 -1.24
CA VAL A 39 16.54 13.43 -0.27
C VAL A 39 16.40 11.94 -0.58
N PRO A 40 17.43 11.28 -1.12
CA PRO A 40 17.31 9.90 -1.60
C PRO A 40 17.01 8.95 -0.44
N MET A 41 16.12 7.99 -0.70
CA MET A 41 15.77 6.96 0.26
C MET A 41 15.80 5.57 -0.35
N CYS A 42 16.03 4.57 0.50
CA CYS A 42 15.95 3.17 0.13
C CYS A 42 14.77 2.53 0.86
N ALA A 43 14.00 1.71 0.17
CA ALA A 43 12.96 0.87 0.76
C ALA A 43 13.14 -0.59 0.33
N ILE A 44 12.54 -1.49 1.09
CA ILE A 44 12.53 -2.92 0.80
C ILE A 44 11.11 -3.27 0.35
N ASP A 45 10.98 -3.90 -0.81
CA ASP A 45 9.67 -4.33 -1.31
C ASP A 45 9.19 -5.63 -0.63
N SER A 46 7.97 -6.06 -0.98
CA SER A 46 7.38 -7.28 -0.41
C SER A 46 8.12 -8.57 -0.78
N CYS A 47 8.97 -8.55 -1.80
CA CYS A 47 9.85 -9.65 -2.20
C CYS A 47 11.19 -9.63 -1.45
N GLY A 48 11.44 -8.59 -0.64
CA GLY A 48 12.70 -8.39 0.07
C GLY A 48 13.78 -7.71 -0.78
N GLU A 49 13.45 -7.19 -1.97
CA GLU A 49 14.40 -6.51 -2.83
C GLU A 49 14.52 -5.03 -2.43
N MET A 50 15.76 -4.54 -2.42
CA MET A 50 16.02 -3.13 -2.12
C MET A 50 15.77 -2.29 -3.37
N ARG A 51 14.98 -1.22 -3.21
CA ARG A 51 14.73 -0.20 -4.23
C ARG A 51 15.12 1.16 -3.72
N THR A 52 15.67 1.98 -4.60
CA THR A 52 16.05 3.37 -4.31
C THR A 52 15.05 4.32 -4.95
N PHE A 53 14.64 5.33 -4.20
CA PHE A 53 13.75 6.40 -4.63
C PHE A 53 14.49 7.74 -4.54
N ILE A 54 14.13 8.70 -5.40
CA ILE A 54 14.77 10.03 -5.41
C ILE A 54 14.39 10.80 -4.15
N ASP A 55 13.14 10.65 -3.70
CA ASP A 55 12.68 11.03 -2.37
C ASP A 55 11.52 10.16 -1.86
N ILE A 56 10.97 10.54 -0.71
CA ILE A 56 9.84 9.84 -0.08
C ILE A 56 8.53 10.02 -0.83
N CYS A 57 8.35 11.13 -1.56
CA CYS A 57 7.16 11.35 -2.35
C CYS A 57 7.10 10.36 -3.51
N ASP A 58 8.23 10.11 -4.18
CA ASP A 58 8.32 9.10 -5.25
C ASP A 58 8.01 7.67 -4.76
N MET A 59 8.35 7.36 -3.51
CA MET A 59 7.99 6.08 -2.90
C MET A 59 6.45 5.96 -2.76
N HIS A 60 5.79 7.03 -2.29
CA HIS A 60 4.33 7.05 -2.16
C HIS A 60 3.63 7.02 -3.52
N GLU A 61 4.18 7.70 -4.54
CA GLU A 61 3.69 7.64 -5.93
C GLU A 61 3.78 6.21 -6.47
N PHE A 62 4.93 5.56 -6.29
CA PHE A 62 5.11 4.17 -6.66
C PHE A 62 4.08 3.25 -5.97
N ASN A 63 3.86 3.41 -4.66
CA ASN A 63 2.89 2.60 -3.92
C ASN A 63 1.44 2.83 -4.37
N CYS A 64 1.09 4.07 -4.72
CA CYS A 64 -0.21 4.42 -5.29
C CYS A 64 -0.42 3.75 -6.65
N ASP A 65 0.58 3.81 -7.53
CA ASP A 65 0.50 3.29 -8.90
C ASP A 65 0.57 1.76 -8.98
N SER A 66 1.32 1.13 -8.06
CA SER A 66 1.49 -0.33 -8.03
C SER A 66 0.17 -1.10 -7.88
N LYS A 67 -0.92 -0.42 -7.46
CA LYS A 67 -2.27 -1.01 -7.32
C LYS A 67 -3.29 -0.55 -8.35
N LYS A 68 -2.95 0.41 -9.21
CA LYS A 68 -3.75 0.77 -10.41
C LYS A 68 -3.58 -0.24 -11.56
N GLY A 69 -2.80 -1.30 -11.38
CA GLY A 69 -2.55 -2.39 -12.34
C GLY A 69 -3.75 -3.29 -12.70
N ASN A 70 -4.97 -2.76 -12.73
CA ASN A 70 -6.02 -3.24 -13.63
C ASN A 70 -6.12 -2.26 -14.81
N LYS A 71 -5.09 -2.23 -15.64
CA LYS A 71 -5.18 -1.70 -17.00
C LYS A 71 -4.63 -2.73 -17.98
#